data_AF-A0A7G1PCP1-F1
#
_entry.id   AF-A0A7G1PCP1-F1
#
_cell.length_a   1.000
_cell.length_b   1.000
_cell.length_c   1.000
_cell.angle_alpha   90.00
_cell.angle_beta   90.00
_cell.angle_gamma   90.00
#
_symmetry.space_group_name_H-M   'P 1'
#
loop_
_entity.id
_entity.type
_entity.pdbx_description
1 polymer ?
#
loop_
_entity_poly.entity_id
_entity_poly.type
_entity_poly.pdbx_seq_one_letter_code
_entity_poly.pdbx_strand_id
1 'polypeptide(L)' 'MRVTAEIALASIDTGNSDRDAHTRSAELLDVEKRPTMTFRSTRVSGEGEDWTMAGI' A
#
# COMPACT_ATOMS: atom_id res chain seq x y z
N MET A 1 14.54 9.95 -11.36
CA MET A 1 14.22 9.73 -9.93
C MET A 1 13.51 8.38 -9.79
N ARG A 2 13.80 7.60 -8.76
CA ARG A 2 13.07 6.37 -8.41
C ARG A 2 12.67 6.44 -6.94
N VAL A 3 11.42 6.09 -6.66
CA VAL A 3 10.83 6.08 -5.32
C VAL A 3 10.28 4.68 -5.06
N THR A 4 10.47 4.20 -3.84
CA THR A 4 9.97 2.92 -3.36
C THR A 4 9.26 3.11 -2.03
N ALA A 5 8.19 2.36 -1.81
CA ALA A 5 7.49 2.32 -0.54
C ALA A 5 7.18 0.87 -0.16
N GLU A 6 7.24 0.58 1.14
CA GLU A 6 6.78 -0.67 1.73
C GLU A 6 5.68 -0.37 2.73
N ILE A 7 4.62 -1.16 2.66
CA ILE A 7 3.41 -1.00 3.47
C ILE A 7 3.19 -2.32 4.21
N ALA A 8 3.19 -2.27 5.54
CA ALA A 8 2.79 -3.40 6.35
C ALA A 8 1.27 -3.58 6.25
N LEU A 9 0.79 -4.65 5.63
CA LEU A 9 -0.65 -4.83 5.42
C LEU A 9 -1.44 -4.98 6.73
N ALA A 10 -0.79 -5.47 7.78
CA ALA A 10 -1.39 -5.53 9.11
C ALA A 10 -1.69 -4.15 9.72
N SER A 11 -1.05 -3.06 9.22
CA SER A 11 -1.25 -1.71 9.72
C SER A 11 -2.55 -1.05 9.24
N ILE A 12 -3.35 -1.73 8.41
CA ILE A 12 -4.64 -1.18 7.99
C ILE A 12 -5.52 -0.93 9.22
N ASP A 13 -6.08 0.27 9.32
CA ASP A 13 -7.00 0.66 10.36
C ASP A 13 -8.11 1.47 9.69
N THR A 14 -9.33 0.97 9.79
CA THR A 14 -10.51 1.62 9.24
C THR A 14 -11.41 2.20 10.32
N GLY A 15 -11.00 2.15 11.59
CA GLY A 15 -11.80 2.53 12.76
C GLY A 15 -12.88 1.50 13.13
N ASN A 16 -12.89 0.31 12.52
CA ASN A 16 -13.82 -0.78 12.84
C ASN A 16 -13.04 -2.10 12.89
N SER A 17 -12.94 -2.68 14.09
CA SER A 17 -12.13 -3.87 14.36
C SER A 17 -12.53 -5.10 13.56
N ASP A 18 -13.83 -5.31 13.35
CA ASP A 18 -14.34 -6.50 12.64
C ASP A 18 -14.04 -6.41 11.15
N ARG A 19 -14.19 -5.20 10.58
CA ARG A 19 -13.82 -4.94 9.18
C ARG A 19 -12.31 -5.07 8.97
N ASP A 20 -11.51 -4.61 9.91
CA ASP A 20 -10.06 -4.74 9.85
C ASP A 20 -9.63 -6.21 9.92
N ALA A 21 -10.24 -7.00 10.81
CA ALA A 21 -10.01 -8.43 10.90
C ALA A 21 -10.37 -9.15 9.59
N HIS A 22 -11.53 -8.83 9.00
CA HIS A 22 -11.93 -9.40 7.70
C HIS A 22 -10.98 -8.99 6.58
N THR A 23 -10.56 -7.72 6.52
CA THR A 23 -9.65 -7.22 5.47
C THR A 23 -8.27 -7.86 5.55
N ARG A 24 -7.76 -8.11 6.76
CA ARG A 24 -6.47 -8.79 6.97
C ARG A 24 -6.52 -10.29 6.65
N SER A 25 -7.70 -10.89 6.61
CA SER A 25 -7.88 -12.33 6.40
C SER A 25 -7.40 -12.84 5.03
N ALA A 26 -7.28 -14.17 4.92
CA ALA A 26 -6.88 -14.85 3.68
C ALA A 26 -7.82 -14.61 2.48
N GLU A 27 -9.06 -14.16 2.72
CA GLU A 27 -10.04 -13.90 1.66
C GLU A 27 -9.73 -12.61 0.88
N LEU A 28 -9.01 -11.66 1.50
CA LEU A 28 -8.69 -10.37 0.91
C LEU A 28 -7.17 -10.17 0.80
N LEU A 29 -6.53 -9.73 1.89
CA LEU A 29 -5.10 -9.39 1.86
C LEU A 29 -4.19 -10.59 2.16
N ASP A 30 -4.67 -11.58 2.91
CA ASP A 30 -3.87 -12.73 3.38
C ASP A 30 -2.58 -12.27 4.05
N VAL A 31 -2.68 -11.43 5.09
CA VAL A 31 -1.51 -10.75 5.68
C VAL A 31 -0.53 -11.71 6.34
N GLU A 32 -0.99 -12.91 6.73
CA GLU A 32 -0.12 -13.96 7.26
C GLU A 32 0.85 -14.49 6.19
N LYS A 33 0.39 -14.64 4.94
CA LYS A 33 1.25 -15.09 3.83
C LYS A 33 1.88 -13.95 3.05
N ARG A 34 1.25 -12.78 3.03
CA ARG A 34 1.65 -11.58 2.27
C ARG A 34 1.70 -10.37 3.20
N PRO A 35 2.66 -10.29 4.13
CA PRO A 35 2.66 -9.27 5.17
C PRO A 35 2.95 -7.85 4.65
N THR A 36 3.58 -7.73 3.49
CA THR A 36 4.06 -6.46 2.94
C THR A 36 3.54 -6.27 1.51
N MET A 37 3.03 -5.06 1.23
CA MET A 37 2.80 -4.57 -0.12
C MET A 37 3.92 -3.58 -0.47
N THR A 38 4.43 -3.66 -1.69
CA THR A 38 5.51 -2.79 -2.16
C THR A 38 5.04 -1.98 -3.34
N PHE A 39 5.41 -0.70 -3.39
CA PHE A 39 5.28 0.14 -4.57
C PHE A 39 6.66 0.54 -5.09
N ARG A 40 6.84 0.51 -6.41
CA ARG A 40 8.04 0.98 -7.09
C ARG A 40 7.67 1.89 -8.26
N SER A 41 8.10 3.14 -8.19
CA SER A 41 7.88 4.09 -9.28
C SER A 41 8.58 3.66 -10.57
N THR A 42 7.91 3.82 -11.70
CA THR A 42 8.48 3.71 -13.05
C THR A 42 8.67 5.08 -13.71
N ARG A 43 7.88 6.07 -13.31
CA ARG A 43 7.98 7.46 -13.77
C ARG A 43 7.56 8.42 -12.66
N VAL A 44 8.29 9.53 -12.56
CA VAL A 44 7.89 10.69 -11.75
C VAL A 44 7.93 11.93 -12.63
N SER A 45 6.87 12.73 -12.61
CA SER A 45 6.76 13.96 -13.39
C SER A 45 5.85 14.96 -12.66
N GLY A 46 6.20 16.23 -12.68
CA GLY A 46 5.48 17.28 -11.97
C GLY A 46 6.18 18.62 -12.14
N GLU A 47 5.50 19.68 -11.72
CA GLU A 47 6.02 21.04 -11.76
C GLU A 47 5.47 21.84 -10.57
N GLY A 48 6.30 22.67 -9.95
CA GLY A 48 5.93 23.35 -8.71
C GLY A 48 5.56 22.37 -7.60
N GLU A 49 4.34 22.50 -7.08
CA GLU A 49 3.80 21.69 -5.98
C GLU A 49 2.99 20.46 -6.46
N ASP A 50 2.72 20.35 -7.77
CA ASP A 50 1.91 19.27 -8.33
C ASP A 50 2.78 18.16 -8.94
N TRP A 51 2.61 16.93 -8.44
CA TRP A 51 3.42 15.78 -8.84
C TRP A 51 2.57 14.55 -9.14
N THR A 52 2.92 13.85 -10.21
CA THR A 52 2.38 12.55 -10.58
C THR A 52 3.47 11.47 -10.52
N MET A 53 3.13 10.34 -9.93
CA MET A 53 4.00 9.17 -9.83
C MET A 53 3.28 7.93 -10.36
N ALA A 54 3.84 7.34 -11.41
CA ALA A 54 3.39 6.04 -11.91
C ALA A 54 4.34 4.95 -11.40
N GLY A 55 3.80 3.77 -11.12
CA GLY A 55 4.58 2.64 -10.63
C GLY A 55 3.79 1.35 -10.60
N ILE A 56 4.43 0.31 -10.08
CA ILE A 56 3.85 -1.01 -9.84
C ILE A 56 3.91 -1.37 -8.36
#